data_AF-A0ABD7HH73-F1
#
_entry.id   AF-A0ABD7HH73-F1
#
_cell.length_a   1.000
_cell.length_b   1.000
_cell.length_c   1.000
_cell.angle_alpha   90.00
_cell.angle_beta   90.00
_cell.angle_gamma   90.00
#
_symmetry.space_group_name_H-M   'P 1'
#
loop_
_entity.id
_entity.type
_entity.pdbx_description
1 polymer ?
#
loop_
_entity_poly.entity_id
_entity_poly.type
_entity_poly.pdbx_seq_one_letter_code
_entity_poly.pdbx_strand_id
1 'polypeptide(L)'
;MSGEYGVDTDELKRLTERMAEVEARAEASVAAMNTEVDGLHATFTGQAATAHAAAHAKWTEGAKQMREALRYFQAGGMVAHTNYTSATTTNTAMWS
;
A
#
# COMPACT_ATOMS: atom_id res chain seq x y z
N MET A 1 -0.85 -36.21 -8.60
CA MET A 1 -1.31 -35.20 -9.58
C MET A 1 -1.84 -34.02 -8.80
N SER A 2 -0.95 -33.11 -8.36
CA SER A 2 -1.29 -32.01 -7.44
C SER A 2 -0.78 -30.65 -7.92
N GLY A 3 -0.61 -30.49 -9.24
CA GLY A 3 0.27 -29.48 -9.81
C GLY A 3 -0.38 -28.30 -10.54
N GLU A 4 -1.59 -27.86 -10.19
CA GLU A 4 -2.23 -26.74 -10.94
C GLU A 4 -2.81 -25.60 -10.08
N TYR A 5 -2.85 -25.74 -8.74
CA TYR A 5 -3.39 -24.71 -7.84
C TYR A 5 -2.50 -24.48 -6.61
N GLY A 6 -1.23 -24.13 -6.83
CA GLY A 6 -0.31 -23.70 -5.77
C GLY A 6 -0.05 -22.20 -5.88
N VAL A 7 -0.30 -21.44 -4.80
CA VAL A 7 0.17 -20.05 -4.70
C VAL A 7 1.68 -20.07 -4.53
N ASP A 8 2.41 -19.43 -5.45
CA ASP A 8 3.83 -19.16 -5.28
C ASP A 8 3.99 -18.12 -4.15
N THR A 9 4.46 -18.61 -3.01
CA THR A 9 4.63 -17.80 -1.79
C THR A 9 5.74 -16.76 -1.95
N ASP A 10 6.78 -17.06 -2.73
CA ASP A 10 7.88 -16.12 -2.98
C ASP A 10 7.42 -14.99 -3.92
N GLU A 11 6.61 -15.31 -4.92
CA GLU A 11 5.98 -14.30 -5.78
C GLU A 11 5.05 -13.39 -4.99
N LEU A 12 4.23 -13.95 -4.09
CA LEU A 12 3.35 -13.18 -3.20
C LEU A 12 4.14 -12.23 -2.30
N LYS A 13 5.27 -12.68 -1.73
CA LYS A 13 6.17 -11.85 -0.93
C LYS A 13 6.77 -10.71 -1.76
N ARG A 14 7.27 -11.00 -2.97
CA ARG A 14 7.86 -10.01 -3.86
C ARG A 14 6.86 -8.92 -4.28
N LEU A 15 5.62 -9.32 -4.60
CA LEU A 15 4.55 -8.39 -4.93
C LEU A 15 4.20 -7.49 -3.74
N THR A 16 4.15 -8.06 -2.54
CA THR A 16 3.91 -7.33 -1.28
C THR A 16 5.00 -6.28 -1.01
N GLU A 17 6.27 -6.64 -1.19
CA GLU A 17 7.42 -5.73 -1.04
C GLU A 17 7.38 -4.59 -2.07
N ARG A 18 7.06 -4.91 -3.33
CA ARG A 18 6.94 -3.90 -4.39
C ARG A 18 5.77 -2.94 -4.15
N MET A 19 4.66 -3.42 -3.59
CA MET A 19 3.55 -2.57 -3.16
C MET A 19 3.99 -1.60 -2.06
N ALA A 20 4.78 -2.06 -1.09
CA ALA A 20 5.33 -1.21 -0.03
C ALA A 20 6.26 -0.12 -0.56
N GLU A 21 7.10 -0.43 -1.56
CA GLU A 21 8.00 0.55 -2.18
C GLU A 21 7.21 1.64 -2.92
N VAL A 22 6.19 1.25 -3.69
CA VAL A 22 5.31 2.21 -4.39
C VAL A 22 4.57 3.09 -3.40
N GLU A 23 4.09 2.53 -2.29
CA GLU A 23 3.46 3.28 -1.20
C GLU A 23 4.41 4.34 -0.62
N ALA A 24 5.62 3.94 -0.23
CA ALA A 24 6.60 4.85 0.35
C ALA A 24 6.95 6.01 -0.59
N ARG A 25 7.09 5.74 -1.90
CA ARG A 25 7.35 6.77 -2.91
C ARG A 25 6.16 7.72 -3.09
N ALA A 26 4.94 7.20 -3.06
CA ALA A 26 3.73 8.02 -3.13
C ALA A 26 3.65 8.95 -1.90
N GLU A 27 3.93 8.44 -0.71
CA GLU A 27 3.96 9.24 0.53
C GLU A 27 4.97 10.37 0.50
N ALA A 28 6.21 10.08 0.08
CA ALA A 28 7.24 11.10 -0.02
C ALA A 28 6.82 12.22 -0.98
N SER A 29 6.14 11.85 -2.08
CA SER A 29 5.65 12.80 -3.08
C SER A 29 4.51 13.64 -2.53
N VAL A 30 3.58 13.04 -1.78
CA VAL A 30 2.48 13.73 -1.07
C VAL A 30 3.02 14.71 -0.04
N ALA A 31 3.96 14.28 0.81
CA ALA A 31 4.54 15.15 1.83
C ALA A 31 5.29 16.35 1.20
N ALA A 32 6.01 16.13 0.11
CA ALA A 32 6.65 17.21 -0.65
C ALA A 32 5.61 18.18 -1.21
N MET A 33 4.54 17.69 -1.85
CA MET A 33 3.46 18.54 -2.35
C MET A 33 2.78 19.34 -1.24
N ASN A 34 2.50 18.73 -0.08
CA ASN A 34 1.90 19.43 1.05
C ASN A 34 2.78 20.60 1.51
N THR A 35 4.11 20.38 1.59
CA THR A 35 5.07 21.42 1.96
C THR A 35 5.03 22.61 1.00
N GLU A 36 4.99 22.35 -0.30
CA GLU A 36 4.90 23.40 -1.33
C GLU A 36 3.55 24.14 -1.27
N VAL A 37 2.45 23.41 -1.04
CA VAL A 37 1.11 23.99 -0.91
C VAL A 37 1.00 24.90 0.32
N ASP A 38 1.55 24.47 1.45
CA ASP A 38 1.58 25.28 2.68
C ASP A 38 2.40 26.56 2.47
N GLY A 39 3.56 26.45 1.81
CA GLY A 39 4.37 27.61 1.43
C GLY A 39 3.64 28.58 0.50
N LEU A 40 2.91 28.06 -0.49
CA LEU A 40 2.11 28.87 -1.42
C LEU A 40 1.03 29.67 -0.70
N HIS A 41 0.28 29.03 0.22
CA HIS A 41 -0.82 29.64 0.96
C HIS A 41 -0.39 30.70 1.98
N ALA A 42 0.92 30.85 2.26
CA ALA A 42 1.42 31.94 3.09
C ALA A 42 1.07 33.32 2.51
N THR A 43 1.02 33.44 1.18
CA THR A 43 0.68 34.69 0.48
C THR A 43 -0.50 34.55 -0.47
N PHE A 44 -0.84 33.32 -0.87
CA PHE A 44 -1.97 33.06 -1.75
C PHE A 44 -3.28 33.04 -0.97
N THR A 45 -4.17 34.00 -1.24
CA THR A 45 -5.43 34.17 -0.52
C THR A 45 -6.60 34.40 -1.49
N GLY A 46 -7.82 34.41 -0.96
CA GLY A 46 -9.05 34.61 -1.73
C GLY A 46 -9.70 33.29 -2.18
N GLN A 47 -10.75 33.40 -3.00
CA GLN A 47 -11.61 32.26 -3.35
C GLN A 47 -10.87 31.13 -4.08
N ALA A 48 -9.91 31.47 -4.94
CA ALA A 48 -9.08 30.48 -5.63
C ALA A 48 -8.20 29.69 -4.65
N ALA A 49 -7.64 30.37 -3.63
CA ALA A 49 -6.89 29.72 -2.57
C ALA A 49 -7.78 28.75 -1.78
N THR A 50 -8.99 29.17 -1.40
CA THR A 50 -9.95 28.29 -0.72
C THR A 50 -10.31 27.06 -1.54
N ALA A 51 -10.59 27.23 -2.84
CA ALA A 51 -10.91 26.11 -3.73
C ALA A 51 -9.73 25.15 -3.89
N HIS A 52 -8.52 25.68 -4.02
CA HIS A 52 -7.29 24.88 -4.10
C HIS A 52 -7.04 24.08 -2.81
N ALA A 53 -7.15 24.72 -1.64
CA ALA A 53 -7.01 24.05 -0.34
C ALA A 53 -8.04 22.91 -0.17
N ALA A 54 -9.29 23.13 -0.59
CA ALA A 54 -10.32 22.09 -0.55
C ALA A 54 -10.02 20.91 -1.49
N ALA A 55 -9.50 21.17 -2.69
CA ALA A 55 -9.07 20.13 -3.62
C ALA A 55 -7.88 19.33 -3.06
N HIS A 56 -6.90 20.04 -2.48
CA HIS A 56 -5.74 19.44 -1.85
C HIS A 56 -6.13 18.54 -0.66
N ALA A 57 -7.05 18.99 0.20
CA ALA A 57 -7.56 18.18 1.31
C ALA A 57 -8.21 16.86 0.86
N LYS A 58 -9.01 16.91 -0.22
CA LYS A 58 -9.61 15.69 -0.81
C LYS A 58 -8.55 14.72 -1.32
N TRP A 59 -7.51 15.25 -1.94
CA TRP A 59 -6.42 14.45 -2.47
C TRP A 59 -5.61 13.78 -1.34
N THR A 60 -5.26 14.53 -0.28
CA THR A 60 -4.56 14.01 0.90
C THR A 60 -5.34 12.90 1.60
N GLU A 61 -6.66 13.04 1.69
CA GLU A 61 -7.54 11.98 2.23
C GLU A 61 -7.55 10.75 1.31
N GLY A 62 -7.64 10.93 -0.01
CA GLY A 62 -7.53 9.81 -0.97
C GLY A 62 -6.20 9.06 -0.87
N ALA A 63 -5.09 9.80 -0.72
CA ALA A 63 -3.77 9.20 -0.49
C ALA A 63 -3.74 8.36 0.79
N LYS A 64 -4.35 8.86 1.87
CA LYS A 64 -4.50 8.11 3.13
C LYS A 64 -5.28 6.81 2.95
N GLN A 65 -6.40 6.85 2.24
CA GLN A 65 -7.20 5.64 2.00
C GLN A 65 -6.44 4.59 1.18
N MET A 66 -5.66 5.00 0.16
CA MET A 66 -4.80 4.09 -0.58
C MET A 66 -3.76 3.41 0.32
N ARG A 67 -3.11 4.15 1.23
CA ARG A 67 -2.20 3.56 2.21
C ARG A 67 -2.86 2.52 3.09
N GLU A 68 -4.01 2.86 3.66
CA GLU A 68 -4.73 1.96 4.56
C GLU A 68 -5.13 0.66 3.83
N ALA A 69 -5.55 0.76 2.58
CA ALA A 69 -5.84 -0.39 1.73
C ALA A 69 -4.57 -1.23 1.43
N LEU A 70 -3.44 -0.59 1.13
CA LEU A 70 -2.17 -1.29 0.89
C LEU A 70 -1.68 -2.04 2.14
N ARG A 71 -1.74 -1.42 3.32
CA ARG A 71 -1.40 -2.07 4.59
C ARG A 71 -2.33 -3.26 4.87
N TYR A 72 -3.61 -3.12 4.56
CA TYR A 72 -4.56 -4.23 4.65
C TYR A 72 -4.20 -5.38 3.71
N PHE A 73 -3.86 -5.10 2.45
CA PHE A 73 -3.43 -6.13 1.49
C PHE A 73 -2.12 -6.80 1.89
N GLN A 74 -1.14 -6.06 2.38
CA GLN A 74 0.12 -6.62 2.88
C GLN A 74 -0.12 -7.58 4.06
N ALA A 75 -0.96 -7.19 5.02
CA ALA A 75 -1.33 -8.04 6.13
C ALA A 75 -2.05 -9.32 5.67
N GLY A 76 -2.99 -9.20 4.73
CA GLY A 76 -3.67 -10.34 4.11
C GLY A 76 -2.70 -11.27 3.37
N GLY A 77 -1.77 -10.71 2.60
CA GLY A 77 -0.72 -11.46 1.89
C GLY A 77 0.21 -12.22 2.83
N MET A 78 0.63 -11.62 3.94
CA MET A 78 1.44 -12.29 4.97
C MET A 78 0.70 -13.45 5.64
N VAL A 79 -0.60 -13.27 5.93
CA VAL A 79 -1.44 -14.33 6.51
C VAL A 79 -1.60 -15.48 5.51
N ALA A 80 -1.88 -15.18 4.25
CA ALA A 80 -1.97 -16.19 3.19
C ALA A 80 -0.65 -16.95 3.04
N HIS A 81 0.48 -16.25 2.95
CA HIS A 81 1.82 -16.85 2.88
C HIS A 81 2.08 -17.82 4.04
N THR A 82 1.80 -17.40 5.27
CA THR A 82 2.00 -18.20 6.49
C THR A 82 1.13 -19.45 6.48
N ASN A 83 -0.14 -19.31 6.10
CA ASN A 83 -1.09 -20.42 6.04
C ASN A 83 -0.68 -21.44 4.96
N TYR A 84 -0.32 -20.98 3.76
CA TYR A 84 0.12 -21.87 2.68
C TYR A 84 1.43 -22.58 3.02
N THR A 85 2.43 -21.86 3.55
CA THR A 85 3.71 -22.48 3.93
C THR A 85 3.54 -23.55 5.02
N SER A 86 2.70 -23.27 6.03
CA SER A 86 2.42 -24.19 7.13
C SER A 86 1.65 -25.44 6.66
N ALA A 87 0.67 -25.25 5.78
CA ALA A 87 -0.10 -26.36 5.18
C ALA A 87 0.81 -27.27 4.34
N THR A 88 1.69 -26.70 3.52
CA THR A 88 2.66 -27.46 2.72
C THR A 88 3.61 -28.24 3.62
N THR A 89 4.19 -27.60 4.64
CA THR A 89 5.12 -28.23 5.60
C THR A 89 4.46 -29.39 6.35
N THR A 90 3.23 -29.18 6.83
CA THR A 90 2.47 -30.21 7.55
C THR A 90 2.13 -31.39 6.64
N ASN A 91 1.69 -31.14 5.41
CA ASN A 91 1.41 -32.19 4.44
C ASN A 91 2.68 -32.94 4.01
N THR A 92 3.82 -32.28 3.83
CA THR A 92 5.07 -33.00 3.53
C THR A 92 5.56 -33.84 4.72
N ALA A 93 5.38 -33.36 5.95
CA ALA A 93 5.80 -34.09 7.16
C ALA A 93 4.90 -35.29 7.49
N MET A 94 3.62 -35.28 7.06
CA MET A 94 2.72 -36.42 7.22
C MET A 94 2.96 -37.56 6.22
N TRP A 95 3.69 -37.29 5.13
CA TRP A 95 3.88 -38.22 4.01
C TRP A 95 5.36 -38.58 3.78
N SER A 96 6.24 -38.20 4.71
CA SER A 96 7.63 -38.66 4.87
C SER A 96 7.72 -39.68 5.99
#